data_AF-A0A9Q3QVW1-F1
#
_entry.id   AF-A0A9Q3QVW1-F1
#
_cell.length_a   1.000
_cell.length_b   1.000
_cell.length_c   1.000
_cell.angle_alpha   90.00
_cell.angle_beta   90.00
_cell.angle_gamma   90.00
#
_symmetry.space_group_name_H-M   'P 1'
#
loop_
_entity.id
_entity.type
_entity.pdbx_description
1 polymer ?
#
loop_
_entity_poly.entity_id
_entity_poly.type
_entity_poly.pdbx_seq_one_letter_code
_entity_poly.pdbx_strand_id
1 'polypeptide(L)'
;MAEVEFDIVRQAEAAKRLVASLRLQGADGDEDLVADTIEGQTDLKEAIEIALAEIDECDVLIVGLKAKEDEFATRRRRIEERVDRIRATIEQAMLTTEQQSFRLSRATVSINRRQPGLIVNNEADIPTRFWIEQERPAPKLDKKSLTEALRSGEAIPGANLDNGSYSLSVRRK
;
A
#
# COMPACT_ATOMS: atom_id res chain seq x y z
N MET A 1 -20.20 8.73 44.70
CA MET A 1 -20.48 10.11 44.26
C MET A 1 -19.23 10.70 43.61
N ALA A 2 -18.12 10.90 44.34
CA ALA A 2 -16.89 11.50 43.79
C ALA A 2 -16.18 10.69 42.68
N GLU A 3 -16.19 9.35 42.75
CA GLU A 3 -15.51 8.48 41.76
C GLU A 3 -16.22 8.46 40.40
N VAL A 4 -17.55 8.48 40.41
CA VAL A 4 -18.40 8.54 39.20
C VAL A 4 -18.27 9.91 38.53
N GLU A 5 -18.21 10.98 39.32
CA GLU A 5 -18.03 12.35 38.82
C GLU A 5 -16.63 12.54 38.18
N PHE A 6 -15.60 11.91 38.75
CA PHE A 6 -14.25 11.89 38.20
C PHE A 6 -14.17 11.16 36.84
N ASP A 7 -14.85 10.02 36.70
CA ASP A 7 -14.89 9.26 35.44
C ASP A 7 -15.64 10.00 34.33
N ILE A 8 -16.73 10.69 34.66
CA ILE A 8 -17.50 11.49 33.70
C ILE A 8 -16.65 12.65 33.15
N VAL A 9 -15.91 13.36 34.02
CA VAL A 9 -15.01 14.44 33.60
C VAL A 9 -13.91 13.92 32.67
N ARG A 10 -13.34 12.75 32.96
CA ARG A 10 -12.32 12.13 32.12
C ARG A 10 -12.86 11.67 30.77
N GLN A 11 -14.08 11.13 30.73
CA GLN A 11 -14.76 10.74 29.49
C GLN A 11 -15.07 11.96 28.63
N ALA A 12 -15.56 13.05 29.22
CA ALA A 12 -15.83 14.30 28.52
C ALA A 12 -14.56 14.93 27.94
N GLU A 13 -13.45 14.92 28.69
CA GLU A 13 -12.15 15.40 28.19
C GLU A 13 -11.64 14.52 27.03
N ALA A 14 -11.78 13.20 27.14
CA ALA A 14 -11.40 12.26 26.08
C ALA A 14 -12.25 12.44 24.82
N ALA A 15 -13.57 12.60 24.96
CA ALA A 15 -14.50 12.89 23.88
C ALA A 15 -14.10 14.19 23.15
N LYS A 16 -13.87 15.26 23.93
CA LYS A 16 -13.43 16.55 23.39
C LYS A 16 -12.12 16.45 22.60
N ARG A 17 -11.14 15.69 23.11
CA ARG A 17 -9.85 15.48 22.43
C ARG A 17 -10.02 14.67 21.13
N LEU A 18 -10.83 13.61 21.14
CA LEU A 18 -11.11 12.81 19.95
C LEU A 18 -11.75 13.67 18.87
N VAL A 19 -12.80 14.38 19.23
CA VAL A 19 -13.53 15.27 18.32
C VAL A 19 -12.61 16.36 17.76
N ALA A 20 -11.78 16.99 18.61
CA ALA A 20 -10.80 17.97 18.15
C ALA A 20 -9.76 17.36 17.19
N SER A 21 -9.34 16.11 17.42
CA SER A 21 -8.41 15.42 16.51
C SER A 21 -9.03 15.08 15.16
N LEU A 22 -10.31 14.69 15.12
CA LEU A 22 -11.04 14.44 13.88
C LEU A 22 -11.10 15.71 13.01
N ARG A 23 -11.33 16.88 13.62
CA ARG A 23 -11.30 18.18 12.91
C ARG A 23 -9.96 18.47 12.25
N LEU A 24 -8.85 18.13 12.91
CA LEU A 24 -7.50 18.32 12.37
C LEU A 24 -7.18 17.33 11.25
N GLN A 25 -7.81 16.15 11.26
CA GLN A 25 -7.59 15.10 10.26
C GLN A 25 -8.51 15.24 9.03
N GLY A 26 -9.74 15.72 9.21
CA GLY A 26 -10.73 15.96 8.15
C GLY A 26 -10.52 17.25 7.36
N ALA A 27 -9.26 17.63 7.13
CA ALA A 27 -8.89 18.83 6.39
C ALA A 27 -9.26 18.71 4.90
N ASP A 28 -10.55 18.79 4.58
CA ASP A 28 -11.08 19.15 3.25
C ASP A 28 -12.57 19.59 3.20
N GLY A 29 -13.28 19.84 4.33
CA GLY A 29 -14.55 20.58 4.17
C GLY A 29 -15.54 20.71 5.33
N ASP A 30 -15.53 19.85 6.35
CA ASP A 30 -16.62 19.84 7.32
C ASP A 30 -16.27 20.56 8.63
N GLU A 31 -16.16 21.89 8.54
CA GLU A 31 -16.13 22.76 9.73
C GLU A 31 -17.47 22.73 10.51
N ASP A 32 -18.57 22.37 9.83
CA ASP A 32 -19.94 22.48 10.34
C ASP A 32 -20.44 21.24 11.10
N LEU A 33 -19.95 20.03 10.81
CA LEU A 33 -20.49 18.77 11.38
C LEU A 33 -20.30 18.66 12.92
N VAL A 34 -19.42 19.47 13.49
CA VAL A 34 -18.87 19.25 14.84
C VAL A 34 -19.07 20.45 15.77
N ALA A 35 -19.62 21.57 15.30
CA ALA A 35 -19.85 22.73 16.17
C ALA A 35 -20.89 22.41 17.26
N ASP A 36 -21.94 21.65 16.92
CA ASP A 36 -23.03 21.30 17.84
C ASP A 36 -22.61 20.28 18.92
N THR A 37 -21.57 19.47 18.69
CA THR A 37 -21.10 18.43 19.63
C THR A 37 -20.04 18.90 20.63
N ILE A 38 -19.50 20.12 20.50
CA ILE A 38 -18.58 20.66 21.52
C ILE A 38 -19.31 21.48 22.59
N GLU A 39 -20.49 22.02 22.27
CA GLU A 39 -21.27 22.82 23.22
C GLU A 39 -22.20 21.96 24.11
N GLY A 40 -22.50 20.72 23.67
CA GLY A 40 -23.22 19.71 24.45
C GLY A 40 -22.29 18.86 25.33
N GLN A 41 -22.82 18.31 26.42
CA GLN A 41 -22.16 17.28 27.23
C GLN A 41 -22.03 15.96 26.44
N THR A 42 -21.16 15.93 25.44
CA THR A 42 -21.02 14.79 24.55
C THR A 42 -20.36 13.63 25.28
N ASP A 43 -21.07 12.50 25.40
CA ASP A 43 -20.54 11.27 25.96
C ASP A 43 -19.45 10.73 25.00
N LEU A 44 -18.42 10.07 25.54
CA LEU A 44 -17.35 9.47 24.76
C LEU A 44 -17.88 8.50 23.69
N LYS A 45 -19.03 7.87 23.96
CA LYS A 45 -19.70 6.99 23.00
C LYS A 45 -20.19 7.74 21.77
N GLU A 46 -20.84 8.89 21.95
CA GLU A 46 -21.33 9.71 20.84
C GLU A 46 -20.17 10.21 19.98
N ALA A 47 -19.06 10.62 20.62
CA ALA A 47 -17.83 10.98 19.90
C ALA A 47 -17.24 9.81 19.08
N ILE A 48 -17.32 8.58 19.59
CA ILE A 48 -16.90 7.38 18.87
C ILE A 48 -17.87 7.06 17.72
N GLU A 49 -19.18 7.24 17.89
CA GLU A 49 -20.17 7.03 16.82
C GLU A 49 -19.93 7.99 15.64
N ILE A 50 -19.60 9.25 15.92
CA ILE A 50 -19.21 10.23 14.89
C ILE A 50 -17.94 9.78 14.17
N ALA A 51 -16.93 9.32 14.91
CA ALA A 51 -15.69 8.80 14.32
C ALA A 51 -15.95 7.57 13.42
N LEU A 52 -16.91 6.71 13.79
CA LEU A 52 -17.28 5.56 12.99
C LEU A 52 -18.03 5.96 11.70
N ALA A 53 -18.89 6.97 11.76
CA ALA A 53 -19.57 7.51 10.57
C ALA A 53 -18.55 8.09 9.57
N GLU A 54 -17.56 8.84 10.05
CA GLU A 54 -16.45 9.34 9.21
C GLU A 54 -15.67 8.21 8.52
N ILE A 55 -15.40 7.11 9.25
CA ILE A 55 -14.74 5.93 8.66
C ILE A 55 -15.63 5.29 7.58
N ASP A 56 -16.94 5.22 7.79
CA ASP A 56 -17.87 4.68 6.79
C ASP A 56 -17.89 5.55 5.51
N GLU A 57 -17.86 6.87 5.64
CA GLU A 57 -17.77 7.80 4.51
C GLU A 57 -16.44 7.63 3.75
N CYS A 58 -15.32 7.56 4.50
CA CYS A 58 -14.02 7.26 3.93
C CYS A 58 -14.00 5.94 3.16
N ASP A 59 -14.61 4.88 3.71
CA ASP A 59 -14.68 3.57 3.05
C ASP A 59 -15.45 3.64 1.72
N VAL A 60 -16.55 4.42 1.66
CA VAL A 60 -17.30 4.66 0.42
C VAL A 60 -16.44 5.40 -0.60
N LEU A 61 -15.73 6.46 -0.18
CA LEU A 61 -14.84 7.21 -1.06
C LEU A 61 -13.69 6.34 -1.59
N ILE A 62 -13.08 5.51 -0.75
CA ILE A 62 -12.02 4.56 -1.13
C ILE A 62 -12.51 3.62 -2.24
N VAL A 63 -13.73 3.10 -2.14
CA VAL A 63 -14.30 2.22 -3.17
C VAL A 63 -14.47 2.97 -4.50
N GLY A 64 -15.02 4.19 -4.46
CA GLY A 64 -15.19 5.03 -5.65
C GLY A 64 -13.86 5.39 -6.31
N LEU A 65 -12.85 5.74 -5.50
CA LEU A 65 -11.51 6.07 -5.99
C LEU A 65 -10.83 4.87 -6.65
N LYS A 66 -10.89 3.68 -6.03
CA LYS A 66 -10.34 2.45 -6.64
C LYS A 66 -10.97 2.15 -8.00
N ALA A 67 -12.29 2.30 -8.12
CA ALA A 67 -12.97 2.10 -9.40
C ALA A 67 -12.48 3.09 -10.48
N LYS A 68 -12.19 4.34 -10.09
CA LYS A 68 -11.64 5.35 -11.01
C LYS A 68 -10.17 5.09 -11.36
N GLU A 69 -9.37 4.66 -10.40
CA GLU A 69 -7.98 4.25 -10.64
C GLU A 69 -7.92 3.09 -11.64
N ASP A 70 -8.80 2.09 -11.53
CA ASP A 70 -8.89 0.97 -12.47
C ASP A 70 -9.28 1.42 -13.88
N GLU A 71 -10.23 2.36 -14.00
CA GLU A 71 -10.62 2.97 -15.27
C GLU A 71 -9.42 3.69 -15.92
N PHE A 72 -8.70 4.49 -15.14
CA PHE A 72 -7.50 5.21 -15.61
C PHE A 72 -6.34 4.27 -15.92
N ALA A 73 -6.13 3.21 -15.15
CA ALA A 73 -5.13 2.18 -15.41
C ALA A 73 -5.41 1.48 -16.74
N THR A 74 -6.67 1.13 -17.00
CA THR A 74 -7.12 0.56 -18.28
C THR A 74 -6.87 1.52 -19.43
N ARG A 75 -7.21 2.81 -19.26
CA ARG A 75 -6.97 3.83 -20.29
C ARG A 75 -5.47 4.04 -20.55
N ARG A 76 -4.64 4.09 -19.51
CA ARG A 76 -3.19 4.17 -19.59
C ARG A 76 -2.64 3.00 -20.40
N ARG A 77 -3.03 1.77 -20.05
CA ARG A 77 -2.59 0.56 -20.77
C ARG A 77 -2.94 0.61 -22.26
N ARG A 78 -4.15 1.06 -22.63
CA ARG A 78 -4.52 1.22 -24.06
C ARG A 78 -3.64 2.21 -24.80
N ILE A 79 -3.20 3.27 -24.13
CA ILE A 79 -2.29 4.28 -24.69
C ILE A 79 -0.88 3.70 -24.82
N GLU A 80 -0.40 2.97 -23.82
CA GLU A 80 0.90 2.26 -23.88
C GLU A 80 0.92 1.27 -25.05
N GLU A 81 -0.11 0.43 -25.18
CA GLU A 81 -0.25 -0.50 -26.29
C GLU A 81 -0.33 0.25 -27.64
N ARG A 82 -0.93 1.44 -27.69
CA ARG A 82 -0.95 2.27 -28.91
C ARG A 82 0.45 2.79 -29.25
N VAL A 83 1.23 3.22 -28.25
CA VAL A 83 2.62 3.64 -28.45
C VAL A 83 3.44 2.46 -29.00
N ASP A 84 3.29 1.28 -28.42
CA ASP A 84 4.00 0.08 -28.88
C ASP A 84 3.62 -0.31 -30.30
N ARG A 85 2.33 -0.25 -30.66
CA ARG A 85 1.89 -0.45 -32.05
C ARG A 85 2.52 0.55 -33.01
N ILE A 86 2.57 1.83 -32.65
CA ILE A 86 3.22 2.85 -33.48
C ILE A 86 4.72 2.56 -33.65
N ARG A 87 5.42 2.17 -32.58
CA ARG A 87 6.83 1.79 -32.65
C ARG A 87 7.04 0.59 -33.56
N ALA A 88 6.22 -0.45 -33.44
CA ALA A 88 6.28 -1.62 -34.31
C ALA A 88 6.04 -1.27 -35.77
N THR A 89 5.09 -0.37 -36.08
CA THR A 89 4.86 0.10 -37.45
C THR A 89 6.07 0.88 -37.99
N ILE A 90 6.71 1.74 -37.19
CA ILE A 90 7.94 2.45 -37.58
C ILE A 90 9.06 1.44 -37.85
N GLU A 91 9.24 0.45 -36.96
CA GLU A 91 10.22 -0.62 -37.13
C GLU A 91 10.00 -1.39 -38.44
N GLN A 92 8.77 -1.83 -38.70
CA GLN A 92 8.42 -2.52 -39.95
C GLN A 92 8.69 -1.68 -41.20
N ALA A 93 8.37 -0.38 -41.17
CA ALA A 93 8.63 0.52 -42.30
C ALA A 93 10.13 0.70 -42.55
N MET A 94 10.94 0.85 -41.50
CA MET A 94 12.40 0.93 -41.61
C MET A 94 13.02 -0.38 -42.12
N LEU A 95 12.53 -1.54 -41.67
CA LEU A 95 12.96 -2.85 -42.18
C LEU A 95 12.62 -3.03 -43.66
N THR A 96 11.40 -2.65 -44.08
CA THR A 96 10.93 -2.77 -45.48
C THR A 96 11.74 -1.88 -46.43
N THR A 97 12.24 -0.74 -45.94
CA THR A 97 13.05 0.21 -46.70
C THR A 97 14.56 -0.02 -46.56
N GLU A 98 14.96 -1.06 -45.82
CA GLU A 98 16.35 -1.41 -45.49
C GLU A 98 17.14 -0.27 -44.82
N GLN A 99 16.44 0.66 -44.16
CA GLN A 99 17.06 1.81 -43.50
C GLN A 99 17.38 1.50 -42.03
N GLN A 100 18.67 1.59 -41.67
CA GLN A 100 19.12 1.30 -40.31
C GLN A 100 18.94 2.49 -39.36
N SER A 101 18.96 3.74 -39.86
CA SER A 101 18.84 4.93 -39.02
C SER A 101 18.33 6.15 -39.77
N PHE A 102 17.50 6.95 -39.10
CA PHE A 102 17.03 8.27 -39.55
C PHE A 102 17.32 9.34 -38.49
N ARG A 103 17.93 10.45 -38.92
CA ARG A 103 18.03 11.66 -38.10
C ARG A 103 16.89 12.61 -38.44
N LEU A 104 15.99 12.83 -37.50
CA LEU A 104 14.87 13.77 -37.62
C LEU A 104 15.14 14.97 -36.72
N SER A 105 14.44 16.08 -36.97
CA SER A 105 14.56 17.31 -36.16
C SER A 105 14.20 17.10 -34.69
N ARG A 106 13.33 16.13 -34.38
CA ARG A 106 12.86 15.85 -33.01
C ARG A 106 13.49 14.62 -32.35
N ALA A 107 14.09 13.71 -33.12
CA ALA A 107 14.65 12.46 -32.61
C ALA A 107 15.55 11.79 -33.65
N THR A 108 16.46 10.92 -33.20
CA THR A 108 17.11 9.94 -34.07
C THR A 108 16.47 8.58 -33.83
N VAL A 109 16.02 7.92 -34.90
CA VAL A 109 15.45 6.57 -34.84
C VAL A 109 16.44 5.61 -35.49
N SER A 110 16.80 4.54 -34.80
CA SER A 110 17.69 3.51 -35.34
C SER A 110 17.16 2.12 -35.00
N ILE A 111 17.36 1.18 -35.92
CA ILE A 111 17.13 -0.25 -35.68
C ILE A 111 18.47 -0.89 -35.39
N ASN A 112 18.51 -1.67 -34.32
CA ASN A 112 19.64 -2.51 -33.98
C ASN A 112 19.18 -3.95 -33.93
N ARG A 113 20.05 -4.88 -34.36
CA ARG A 113 19.80 -6.30 -34.13
C ARG A 113 19.85 -6.57 -32.63
N ARG A 114 18.74 -7.05 -32.07
CA ARG A 114 18.73 -7.52 -30.68
C ARG A 114 19.67 -8.72 -30.57
N GLN A 115 20.41 -8.78 -29.46
CA GLN A 115 21.20 -9.96 -29.14
C GLN A 115 20.24 -11.15 -28.96
N PRO A 116 20.58 -12.35 -29.47
CA PRO A 116 19.80 -13.54 -29.21
C PRO A 116 19.61 -13.74 -27.70
N GLY A 117 18.37 -13.99 -27.28
CA GLY A 117 18.07 -14.33 -25.90
C GLY A 117 18.54 -15.76 -25.58
N LEU A 118 18.97 -15.99 -24.35
CA LEU A 118 19.26 -17.33 -23.86
C LEU A 118 17.93 -18.10 -23.73
N ILE A 119 17.80 -19.20 -24.46
CA ILE A 119 16.69 -20.15 -24.33
C ILE A 119 17.28 -21.42 -23.72
N VAL A 120 16.86 -21.75 -22.50
CA VAL A 120 17.21 -23.01 -21.85
C VAL A 120 16.13 -24.04 -22.18
N ASN A 121 16.44 -24.98 -23.07
CA ASN A 121 15.49 -26.02 -23.47
C ASN A 121 15.39 -27.14 -22.43
N ASN A 122 16.52 -27.51 -21.85
CA ASN A 122 16.60 -28.51 -20.79
C ASN A 122 17.78 -28.18 -19.87
N GLU A 123 17.50 -28.01 -18.59
CA GLU A 123 18.50 -27.69 -17.59
C GLU A 123 19.46 -28.86 -17.32
N ALA A 124 18.99 -30.11 -17.43
CA ALA A 124 19.83 -31.29 -17.18
C ALA A 124 20.97 -31.45 -18.19
N ASP A 125 20.83 -30.88 -19.39
CA ASP A 125 21.85 -30.93 -20.44
C ASP A 125 22.87 -29.77 -20.31
N ILE A 126 22.66 -28.83 -19.38
CA ILE A 126 23.57 -27.70 -19.17
C ILE A 126 24.78 -28.17 -18.34
N PRO A 127 26.01 -28.06 -18.87
CA PRO A 127 27.21 -28.44 -18.15
C PRO A 127 27.36 -27.72 -16.82
N THR A 128 27.86 -28.42 -15.79
CA THR A 128 28.05 -27.93 -14.40
C THR A 128 28.78 -26.61 -14.31
N ARG A 129 29.67 -26.27 -15.26
CA ARG A 129 30.38 -24.99 -15.32
C ARG A 129 29.49 -23.73 -15.42
N PHE A 130 28.25 -23.87 -15.88
CA PHE A 130 27.29 -22.77 -15.98
C PHE A 130 26.36 -22.68 -14.77
N TRP A 131 26.44 -23.66 -13.87
CA TRP A 131 25.70 -23.68 -12.63
C TRP A 131 26.53 -22.99 -11.55
N ILE A 132 25.94 -21.98 -10.93
CA ILE A 132 26.50 -21.39 -9.72
C ILE A 132 26.00 -22.25 -8.57
N GLU A 133 26.92 -22.90 -7.84
CA GLU A 133 26.58 -23.59 -6.60
C GLU A 133 25.92 -22.60 -5.65
N GLN A 134 24.62 -22.75 -5.40
CA GLN A 134 23.96 -21.98 -4.36
C GLN A 134 24.52 -22.45 -3.02
N GLU A 135 25.24 -21.56 -2.33
CA GLU A 135 25.47 -21.72 -0.90
C GLU A 135 24.10 -21.98 -0.26
N ARG A 136 23.99 -23.08 0.50
CA ARG A 136 22.73 -23.47 1.17
C ARG A 136 22.15 -22.21 1.81
N PRO A 137 20.89 -21.83 1.53
CA PRO A 137 20.36 -20.57 1.99
C PRO A 137 20.62 -20.45 3.49
N ALA A 138 21.21 -19.32 3.90
CA ALA A 138 21.54 -19.07 5.29
C ALA A 138 20.32 -19.42 6.17
N PRO A 139 20.54 -20.06 7.33
CA PRO A 139 19.45 -20.53 8.18
C PRO A 139 18.47 -19.37 8.43
N LYS A 140 17.26 -19.52 7.92
CA LYS A 140 16.21 -18.52 8.07
C LYS A 140 15.76 -18.54 9.53
N LEU A 141 15.89 -17.41 10.22
CA LEU A 141 15.39 -17.26 11.59
C LEU A 141 13.90 -17.58 11.62
N ASP A 142 13.53 -18.65 12.33
CA ASP A 142 12.13 -18.96 12.59
C ASP A 142 11.59 -18.02 13.66
N LYS A 143 11.09 -16.87 13.19
CA LYS A 143 10.49 -15.85 14.06
C LYS A 143 9.28 -16.39 14.84
N LYS A 144 8.58 -17.41 14.34
CA LYS A 144 7.40 -17.97 15.00
C LYS A 144 7.81 -18.77 16.23
N SER A 145 8.71 -19.74 16.05
CA SER A 145 9.24 -20.52 17.17
C SER A 145 9.99 -19.65 18.17
N LEU A 146 10.73 -18.63 17.70
CA LEU A 146 11.40 -17.67 18.57
C LEU A 146 10.40 -16.88 19.43
N THR A 147 9.30 -16.42 18.84
CA THR A 147 8.24 -15.69 19.56
C THR A 147 7.52 -16.59 20.57
N GLU A 148 7.28 -17.85 20.21
CA GLU A 148 6.65 -18.84 21.08
C GLU A 148 7.54 -19.17 22.29
N ALA A 149 8.84 -19.39 22.08
CA ALA A 149 9.81 -19.64 23.14
C ALA A 149 9.93 -18.43 24.10
N LEU A 150 9.98 -17.20 23.57
CA LEU A 150 9.95 -15.98 24.39
C LEU A 150 8.63 -15.84 25.19
N ARG A 151 7.48 -16.23 24.61
CA ARG A 151 6.19 -16.25 25.32
C ARG A 151 6.14 -17.30 26.42
N SER A 152 6.84 -18.42 26.28
CA SER A 152 6.97 -19.44 27.33
C SER A 152 7.94 -19.06 28.46
N GLY A 153 8.56 -17.87 28.39
CA GLY A 153 9.47 -17.36 29.41
C GLY A 153 10.93 -17.81 29.22
N GLU A 154 11.28 -18.37 28.07
CA GLU A 154 12.65 -18.72 27.75
C GLU A 154 13.45 -17.43 27.43
N ALA A 155 14.54 -17.20 28.16
CA ALA A 155 15.41 -16.05 27.92
C ALA A 155 16.33 -16.35 26.72
N ILE A 156 16.04 -15.76 25.56
CA ILE A 156 16.83 -15.94 24.34
C ILE A 156 17.70 -14.71 24.09
N PRO A 157 19.04 -14.82 24.17
CA PRO A 157 19.94 -13.71 23.87
C PRO A 157 19.69 -13.15 22.46
N GLY A 158 19.35 -11.86 22.38
CA GLY A 158 19.14 -11.15 21.11
C GLY A 158 17.68 -11.01 20.66
N ALA A 159 16.69 -11.46 21.44
CA ALA A 159 15.28 -11.23 21.15
C ALA A 159 14.49 -10.99 22.45
N ASN A 160 13.58 -10.01 22.44
CA ASN A 160 12.67 -9.70 23.55
C ASN A 160 11.29 -9.33 23.00
N LEU A 161 10.24 -9.57 23.78
CA LEU A 161 8.90 -9.07 23.48
C LEU A 161 8.76 -7.65 24.03
N ASP A 162 8.06 -6.78 23.29
CA ASP A 162 7.67 -5.47 23.81
C ASP A 162 6.48 -5.61 24.77
N ASN A 163 6.16 -4.53 25.48
CA ASN A 163 5.04 -4.50 26.43
C ASN A 163 3.66 -4.50 25.77
N GLY A 164 3.58 -4.64 24.44
CA GLY A 164 2.35 -4.52 23.66
C GLY A 164 1.75 -3.12 23.71
N SER A 165 1.14 -2.69 22.60
CA SER A 165 0.23 -1.55 22.58
C SER A 165 -1.21 -2.02 22.47
N TYR A 166 -2.15 -1.14 22.82
CA TYR A 166 -3.56 -1.39 22.55
C TYR A 166 -3.82 -1.24 21.05
N SER A 167 -4.60 -2.18 20.49
CA SER A 167 -5.10 -2.09 19.11
C SER A 167 -6.61 -1.91 19.13
N LEU A 168 -7.12 -1.04 18.26
CA LEU A 168 -8.55 -0.87 18.05
C LEU A 168 -9.01 -1.90 17.02
N SER A 169 -10.03 -2.70 17.35
CA SER A 169 -10.69 -3.62 16.44
C SER A 169 -12.14 -3.18 16.23
N VAL A 170 -12.49 -2.81 15.01
CA VAL A 170 -13.86 -2.46 14.63
C VAL A 170 -14.45 -3.62 13.83
N ARG A 171 -15.59 -4.18 14.28
CA ARG A 171 -16.27 -5.28 13.59
C ARG A 171 -17.69 -4.85 13.25
N ARG A 172 -18.01 -4.80 11.96
CA ARG A 172 -19.36 -4.51 11.44
C ARG A 172 -20.18 -5.81 11.33
N LYS A 173 -21.50 -5.70 11.45
CA LYS A 173 -22.43 -6.82 11.19
C LYS A 173 -22.73 -6.95 9.70
#